data_AF-A0A6G3MGQ8-F1
#
_entry.id   AF-A0A6G3MGQ8-F1
#
_cell.length_a   1.000
_cell.length_b   1.000
_cell.length_c   1.000
_cell.angle_alpha   90.00
_cell.angle_beta   90.00
_cell.angle_gamma   90.00
#
_symmetry.space_group_name_H-M   'P 1'
#
loop_
_entity.id
_entity.type
_entity.pdbx_description
1 polymer ?
#
loop_
_entity_poly.entity_id
_entity_poly.type
_entity_poly.pdbx_seq_one_letter_code
_entity_poly.pdbx_strand_id
1 'polypeptide(L)'
;SKDRKIYSVISTTDVTPFSLIPDINKSYIDYYEEKWNLKISHDDLMLKCWCFSQNFNMLQKVNGYQTRASGCIYVPSACVILHPFDISFIFKLKIFPSILKRMLDFLNVHEWCENKLNICYINNIDCDSIDSFVHQPSNILHHIITSIGTKPQSNFTIFENFYDILQNYWIQASNDSGEIMFKSVFQAFTRISSNECCNYERLEILGDRVLSLIITMILFAYYPDNTEGGLAHKRDQLISNKNFYNLGIKLGLEKVMNSKPTYFGKNWCPPCCKVNKELFEGRCEEIILYQNIPEKAIADVVESLVGCCLISSNIKQVYEFLKTLNIMNDITMSNTYHSFDILLESF
;
A
#
# COMPACT_ATOMS: atom_id res chain seq x y z
N SER A 1 -8.52 -33.31 13.00
CA SER A 1 -8.88 -33.51 11.58
C SER A 1 -8.67 -32.21 10.83
N LYS A 2 -8.37 -32.26 9.53
CA LYS A 2 -8.02 -31.11 8.68
C LYS A 2 -9.12 -30.04 8.53
N ASP A 3 -10.29 -30.22 9.17
CA ASP A 3 -11.47 -29.36 9.05
C ASP A 3 -11.95 -28.71 10.37
N ARG A 4 -11.09 -28.58 11.39
CA ARG A 4 -11.45 -27.82 12.60
C ARG A 4 -11.56 -26.33 12.28
N LYS A 5 -12.79 -25.86 12.06
CA LYS A 5 -13.13 -24.45 11.91
C LYS A 5 -13.59 -23.89 13.25
N ILE A 6 -13.28 -22.61 13.48
CA ILE A 6 -13.74 -21.88 14.67
C ILE A 6 -15.08 -21.24 14.31
N TYR A 7 -16.07 -21.40 15.17
CA TYR A 7 -17.40 -20.84 14.99
C TYR A 7 -17.75 -19.94 16.18
N SER A 8 -18.37 -18.80 15.92
CA SER A 8 -18.97 -17.96 16.96
C SER A 8 -20.42 -18.39 17.14
N VAL A 9 -20.79 -18.81 18.35
CA VAL A 9 -22.19 -19.09 18.70
C VAL A 9 -22.92 -17.76 18.88
N ILE A 10 -24.04 -17.57 18.19
CA ILE A 10 -24.87 -16.36 18.28
C ILE A 10 -26.01 -16.59 19.24
N SER A 11 -26.76 -17.67 19.02
CA SER A 11 -27.92 -18.03 19.83
C SER A 11 -28.25 -19.51 19.69
N THR A 12 -29.02 -20.03 20.64
CA THR A 12 -29.82 -21.24 20.44
C THR A 12 -30.99 -20.92 19.53
N THR A 13 -31.51 -21.92 18.83
CA THR A 13 -32.63 -21.74 17.88
C THR A 13 -33.63 -22.89 17.99
N ASP A 14 -34.85 -22.66 17.50
CA ASP A 14 -35.93 -23.66 17.48
C ASP A 14 -35.76 -24.70 16.36
N VAL A 15 -34.69 -24.58 15.55
CA VAL A 15 -34.33 -25.56 14.54
C VAL A 15 -33.94 -26.86 15.23
N THR A 16 -34.50 -27.98 14.79
CA THR A 16 -34.21 -29.32 15.33
C THR A 16 -33.30 -30.10 14.38
N PRO A 17 -32.63 -31.17 14.83
CA PRO A 17 -31.84 -32.05 13.97
C PRO A 17 -32.60 -32.64 12.76
N PHE A 18 -33.94 -32.71 12.82
CA PHE A 18 -34.79 -33.17 11.71
C PHE A 18 -35.16 -32.09 10.70
N SER A 19 -34.92 -30.82 11.03
CA SER A 19 -35.22 -29.71 10.13
C SER A 19 -34.41 -29.86 8.84
N LEU A 20 -35.02 -29.51 7.70
CA LEU A 20 -34.33 -29.55 6.41
C LEU A 20 -33.29 -28.44 6.32
N ILE A 21 -32.13 -28.78 5.77
CA ILE A 21 -31.11 -27.81 5.43
C ILE A 21 -31.57 -27.05 4.18
N PRO A 22 -31.60 -25.70 4.21
CA PRO A 22 -31.85 -24.90 3.02
C PRO A 22 -30.93 -25.32 1.87
N ASP A 23 -31.47 -25.46 0.67
CA ASP A 23 -30.76 -25.78 -0.58
C ASP A 23 -30.22 -27.22 -0.72
N ILE A 24 -30.26 -28.07 0.31
CA ILE A 24 -29.65 -29.43 0.28
C ILE A 24 -30.70 -30.56 0.30
N ASN A 25 -31.99 -30.27 0.55
CA ASN A 25 -33.08 -31.27 0.61
C ASN A 25 -32.77 -32.50 1.50
N LYS A 26 -31.91 -32.35 2.50
CA LYS A 26 -31.58 -33.35 3.52
C LYS A 26 -31.84 -32.77 4.91
N SER A 27 -32.16 -33.61 5.88
CA SER A 27 -32.22 -33.19 7.28
C SER A 27 -30.81 -32.93 7.83
N TYR A 28 -30.69 -32.16 8.92
CA TYR A 28 -29.39 -31.97 9.56
C TYR A 28 -28.80 -33.29 10.06
N ILE A 29 -29.61 -34.18 10.65
CA ILE A 29 -29.14 -35.48 11.14
C ILE A 29 -28.54 -36.34 10.03
N ASP A 30 -29.22 -36.46 8.89
CA ASP A 30 -28.72 -37.24 7.73
C ASP A 30 -27.43 -36.63 7.17
N TYR A 31 -27.39 -35.30 7.06
CA TYR A 31 -26.23 -34.59 6.53
C TYR A 31 -24.98 -34.75 7.40
N TYR A 32 -25.12 -34.64 8.72
CA TYR A 32 -23.98 -34.78 9.63
C TYR A 32 -23.54 -36.24 9.81
N GLU A 33 -24.47 -37.20 9.75
CA GLU A 33 -24.14 -38.63 9.72
C GLU A 33 -23.40 -39.02 8.44
N GLU A 34 -23.88 -38.61 7.27
CA GLU A 34 -23.25 -38.91 5.98
C GLU A 34 -21.87 -38.26 5.84
N LYS A 35 -21.75 -36.98 6.23
CA LYS A 35 -20.54 -36.19 5.98
C LYS A 35 -19.44 -36.39 7.03
N TRP A 36 -19.81 -36.62 8.28
CA TRP A 36 -18.85 -36.72 9.39
C TRP A 36 -19.02 -37.97 10.26
N ASN A 37 -19.95 -38.87 9.94
CA ASN A 37 -20.25 -40.08 10.71
C ASN A 37 -20.58 -39.78 12.19
N LEU A 38 -21.29 -38.67 12.43
CA LEU A 38 -21.68 -38.20 13.75
C LEU A 38 -23.13 -38.58 14.05
N LYS A 39 -23.33 -39.35 15.12
CA LYS A 39 -24.66 -39.70 15.62
C LYS A 39 -25.19 -38.59 16.51
N ILE A 40 -26.20 -37.88 16.04
CA ILE A 40 -26.86 -36.78 16.75
C ILE A 40 -28.15 -37.32 17.36
N SER A 41 -28.44 -36.94 18.60
CA SER A 41 -29.67 -37.31 19.29
C SER A 41 -30.84 -36.39 18.90
N HIS A 42 -32.08 -36.86 19.09
CA HIS A 42 -33.26 -36.09 18.70
C HIS A 42 -33.45 -34.81 19.51
N ASP A 43 -32.99 -34.81 20.77
CA ASP A 43 -33.12 -33.70 21.71
C ASP A 43 -31.90 -32.76 21.68
N ASP A 44 -30.95 -32.96 20.75
CA ASP A 44 -29.78 -32.11 20.66
C ASP A 44 -30.15 -30.69 20.21
N LEU A 45 -29.67 -29.72 20.99
CA LEU A 45 -29.86 -28.30 20.72
C LEU A 45 -29.08 -27.89 19.47
N MET A 46 -29.75 -27.22 18.53
CA MET A 46 -29.09 -26.61 17.39
C MET A 46 -28.63 -25.19 17.73
N LEU A 47 -27.35 -24.94 17.48
CA LEU A 47 -26.71 -23.65 17.68
C LEU A 47 -26.63 -22.91 16.35
N LYS A 48 -27.08 -21.64 16.32
CA LYS A 48 -26.84 -20.74 15.20
C LYS A 48 -25.45 -20.13 15.33
N CYS A 49 -24.61 -20.41 14.35
CA CYS A 49 -23.20 -20.06 14.39
C CYS A 49 -22.75 -19.24 13.18
N TRP A 50 -21.77 -18.35 13.38
CA TRP A 50 -20.98 -17.76 12.30
C TRP A 50 -19.65 -18.47 12.14
N CYS A 51 -19.34 -18.87 10.91
CA CYS A 51 -18.03 -19.42 10.60
C CYS A 51 -16.98 -18.32 10.67
N PHE A 52 -16.01 -18.49 11.55
CA PHE A 52 -14.89 -17.57 11.64
C PHE A 52 -13.80 -18.01 10.65
N SER A 53 -13.51 -17.19 9.64
CA SER A 53 -12.47 -17.49 8.64
C SER A 53 -11.10 -17.71 9.29
N GLN A 54 -10.36 -18.70 8.80
CA GLN A 54 -8.98 -18.94 9.24
C GLN A 54 -8.01 -17.86 8.69
N ASN A 55 -8.33 -17.29 7.52
CA ASN A 55 -7.51 -16.27 6.87
C ASN A 55 -8.10 -14.89 7.19
N PHE A 56 -7.63 -14.28 8.27
CA PHE A 56 -7.99 -12.92 8.65
C PHE A 56 -6.83 -11.98 8.32
N ASN A 57 -7.00 -11.10 7.34
CA ASN A 57 -5.99 -10.11 6.96
C ASN A 57 -6.62 -8.73 6.88
N MET A 58 -6.25 -7.87 7.83
CA MET A 58 -6.78 -6.50 7.96
C MET A 58 -5.96 -5.46 7.21
N LEU A 59 -4.91 -5.87 6.48
CA LEU A 59 -4.13 -4.97 5.62
C LEU A 59 -4.87 -4.63 4.33
N GLN A 60 -5.82 -5.49 3.94
CA GLN A 60 -6.52 -5.36 2.66
C GLN A 60 -7.65 -4.35 2.72
N LYS A 61 -7.96 -3.71 1.58
CA LYS A 61 -9.17 -2.90 1.47
C LYS A 61 -10.40 -3.76 1.74
N VAL A 62 -11.13 -3.42 2.80
CA VAL A 62 -12.45 -3.98 3.07
C VAL A 62 -13.43 -3.34 2.08
N ASN A 63 -13.61 -3.95 0.91
CA ASN A 63 -14.53 -3.46 -0.11
C ASN A 63 -15.98 -3.63 0.33
N GLY A 64 -16.46 -2.67 1.13
CA GLY A 64 -17.78 -2.69 1.73
C GLY A 64 -17.93 -3.86 2.70
N TYR A 65 -18.43 -3.60 3.90
CA TYR A 65 -19.10 -4.69 4.61
C TYR A 65 -20.30 -5.07 3.74
N GLN A 66 -20.17 -6.10 2.88
CA GLN A 66 -21.34 -6.80 2.39
C GLN A 66 -21.97 -7.44 3.62
N THR A 67 -22.85 -6.69 4.28
CA THR A 67 -23.78 -7.15 5.31
C THR A 67 -24.86 -8.04 4.70
N ARG A 68 -24.51 -8.87 3.70
CA ARG A 68 -25.34 -10.04 3.46
C ARG A 68 -25.15 -10.92 4.68
N ALA A 69 -26.21 -11.11 5.45
CA ALA A 69 -26.31 -12.12 6.49
C ALA A 69 -26.27 -13.56 5.90
N SER A 70 -25.49 -13.79 4.85
CA SER A 70 -25.35 -15.05 4.15
C SER A 70 -24.13 -15.78 4.71
N GLY A 71 -24.35 -16.56 5.77
CA GLY A 71 -23.29 -17.37 6.39
C GLY A 71 -23.60 -17.94 7.77
N CYS A 72 -24.83 -17.81 8.27
CA CYS A 72 -25.23 -18.53 9.49
C CYS A 72 -25.33 -20.02 9.18
N ILE A 73 -24.64 -20.85 9.97
CA ILE A 73 -24.70 -22.30 9.89
C ILE A 73 -25.30 -22.81 11.19
N TYR A 74 -26.13 -23.84 11.11
CA TYR A 74 -26.68 -24.52 12.26
C TYR A 74 -25.84 -25.75 12.59
N VAL A 75 -25.34 -25.80 13.83
CA VAL A 75 -24.45 -26.86 14.30
C VAL A 75 -25.06 -27.50 15.55
N PRO A 76 -25.19 -28.84 15.60
CA PRO A 76 -25.64 -29.54 16.81
C PRO A 76 -24.66 -29.33 17.97
N SER A 77 -25.17 -29.07 19.17
CA SER A 77 -24.34 -28.84 20.36
C SER A 77 -23.40 -30.01 20.67
N ALA A 78 -23.84 -31.25 20.46
CA ALA A 78 -23.05 -32.47 20.64
C ALA A 78 -21.78 -32.52 19.75
N CYS A 79 -21.78 -31.78 18.64
CA CYS A 79 -20.67 -31.72 17.69
C CYS A 79 -19.68 -30.58 18.00
N VAL A 80 -19.97 -29.74 18.99
CA VAL A 80 -19.17 -28.54 19.31
C VAL A 80 -18.24 -28.83 20.48
N ILE A 81 -16.95 -28.60 20.27
CA ILE A 81 -15.96 -28.55 21.34
C ILE A 81 -15.82 -27.09 21.77
N LEU A 82 -16.15 -26.78 23.02
CA LEU A 82 -15.97 -25.44 23.57
C LEU A 82 -14.50 -25.05 23.57
N HIS A 83 -14.22 -23.89 22.99
CA HIS A 83 -12.89 -23.30 23.06
C HIS A 83 -12.71 -22.62 24.41
N PRO A 84 -11.52 -22.71 25.06
CA PRO A 84 -11.30 -22.14 26.38
C PRO A 84 -11.30 -20.61 26.41
N PHE A 85 -11.18 -19.97 25.24
CA PHE A 85 -11.16 -18.51 25.10
C PHE A 85 -12.41 -18.00 24.38
N ASP A 86 -12.85 -16.81 24.79
CA ASP A 86 -13.95 -16.10 24.15
C ASP A 86 -13.59 -15.66 22.70
N ILE A 87 -14.62 -15.40 21.90
CA ILE A 87 -14.45 -15.04 20.49
C ILE A 87 -13.77 -13.68 20.30
N SER A 88 -13.94 -12.74 21.25
CA SER A 88 -13.32 -11.42 21.21
C SER A 88 -11.80 -11.52 21.35
N PHE A 89 -11.34 -12.39 22.25
CA PHE A 89 -9.94 -12.72 22.45
C PHE A 89 -9.34 -13.40 21.21
N ILE A 90 -10.04 -14.40 20.65
CA ILE A 90 -9.60 -15.05 19.39
C ILE A 90 -9.51 -14.03 18.25
N PHE A 91 -10.48 -13.12 18.15
CA PHE A 91 -10.48 -12.06 17.14
C PHE A 91 -9.26 -11.14 17.28
N LYS A 92 -8.96 -10.68 18.51
CA LYS A 92 -7.76 -9.87 18.81
C LYS A 92 -6.47 -10.61 18.44
N LEU A 93 -6.35 -11.89 18.80
CA LEU A 93 -5.19 -12.72 18.42
C LEU A 93 -5.02 -12.84 16.90
N LYS A 94 -6.12 -12.90 16.16
CA LYS A 94 -6.07 -13.00 14.69
C LYS A 94 -5.77 -11.68 13.97
N ILE A 95 -6.03 -10.54 14.61
CA ILE A 95 -5.62 -9.23 14.09
C ILE A 95 -4.11 -9.02 14.26
N PHE A 96 -3.53 -9.60 15.31
CA PHE A 96 -2.15 -9.32 15.72
C PHE A 96 -1.10 -9.47 14.60
N PRO A 97 -1.12 -10.50 13.73
CA PRO A 97 -0.21 -10.60 12.59
C PRO A 97 -0.31 -9.42 11.61
N SER A 98 -1.51 -8.88 11.40
CA SER A 98 -1.71 -7.70 10.54
C SER A 98 -1.10 -6.45 11.16
N ILE A 99 -1.27 -6.25 12.47
CA ILE A 99 -0.65 -5.14 13.19
C ILE A 99 0.88 -5.25 13.11
N LEU A 100 1.44 -6.42 13.42
CA LEU A 100 2.88 -6.65 13.37
C LEU A 100 3.46 -6.44 11.97
N LYS A 101 2.80 -6.95 10.91
CA LYS A 101 3.22 -6.70 9.53
C LYS A 101 3.23 -5.21 9.22
N ARG A 102 2.16 -4.48 9.58
CA ARG A 102 2.08 -3.04 9.32
C ARG A 102 3.15 -2.25 10.07
N MET A 103 3.39 -2.58 11.34
CA MET A 103 4.46 -1.96 12.13
C MET A 103 5.82 -2.20 11.49
N LEU A 104 6.09 -3.44 11.05
CA LEU A 104 7.34 -3.77 10.38
C LEU A 104 7.50 -3.01 9.07
N ASP A 105 6.44 -2.90 8.26
CA ASP A 105 6.51 -2.15 7.00
C ASP A 105 6.79 -0.67 7.25
N PHE A 106 6.17 -0.10 8.28
CA PHE A 106 6.44 1.27 8.68
C PHE A 106 7.88 1.45 9.16
N LEU A 107 8.41 0.52 9.96
CA LEU A 107 9.80 0.55 10.38
C LEU A 107 10.77 0.43 9.21
N ASN A 108 10.50 -0.46 8.24
CA ASN A 108 11.33 -0.61 7.04
C ASN A 108 11.35 0.66 6.19
N VAL A 109 10.19 1.31 6.00
CA VAL A 109 10.10 2.58 5.27
C VAL A 109 10.82 3.67 6.05
N HIS A 110 10.62 3.76 7.37
CA HIS A 110 11.29 4.75 8.22
C HIS A 110 12.82 4.56 8.24
N GLU A 111 13.32 3.33 8.37
CA GLU A 111 14.75 3.03 8.34
C GLU A 111 15.35 3.30 6.96
N TRP A 112 14.64 2.95 5.89
CA TRP A 112 15.05 3.33 4.54
C TRP A 112 15.15 4.85 4.41
N CYS A 113 14.16 5.55 4.97
CA CYS A 113 14.13 6.98 5.01
C CYS A 113 15.34 7.57 5.77
N GLU A 114 15.60 7.19 7.02
CA GLU A 114 16.76 7.67 7.78
C GLU A 114 18.10 7.42 7.06
N ASN A 115 18.26 6.23 6.46
CA ASN A 115 19.50 5.85 5.81
C ASN A 115 19.71 6.51 4.45
N LYS A 116 18.63 6.94 3.78
CA LYS A 116 18.66 7.41 2.40
C LYS A 116 18.15 8.84 2.21
N LEU A 117 17.39 9.45 3.11
CA LEU A 117 16.79 10.78 2.94
C LEU A 117 17.75 11.95 3.09
N ASN A 118 19.00 11.75 3.54
CA ASN A 118 20.05 12.75 3.33
C ASN A 118 20.25 13.07 1.82
N ILE A 119 19.79 12.19 0.92
CA ILE A 119 19.74 12.36 -0.54
C ILE A 119 18.60 13.29 -0.98
N CYS A 120 17.58 13.53 -0.14
CA CYS A 120 16.36 14.24 -0.51
C CYS A 120 16.22 15.63 0.16
N TYR A 121 17.17 16.07 0.99
CA TYR A 121 17.08 17.34 1.76
C TYR A 121 15.84 17.45 2.68
N ILE A 122 15.37 16.32 3.18
CA ILE A 122 14.18 16.25 4.03
C ILE A 122 14.69 16.25 5.46
N ASN A 123 14.53 17.38 6.15
CA ASN A 123 15.06 17.53 7.50
C ASN A 123 14.23 16.79 8.55
N ASN A 124 12.98 16.43 8.24
CA ASN A 124 12.05 15.75 9.15
C ASN A 124 10.99 14.97 8.37
N ILE A 125 10.62 13.81 8.90
CA ILE A 125 9.49 13.01 8.43
C ILE A 125 8.29 13.30 9.32
N ASP A 126 7.20 13.79 8.72
CA ASP A 126 5.94 13.93 9.44
C ASP A 126 5.30 12.54 9.64
N CYS A 127 5.53 11.97 10.83
CA CYS A 127 4.94 10.72 11.27
C CYS A 127 3.49 10.88 11.78
N ASP A 128 3.05 12.10 12.12
CA ASP A 128 1.67 12.37 12.52
C ASP A 128 0.71 12.14 11.34
N SER A 129 1.22 12.24 10.12
CA SER A 129 0.50 11.86 8.89
C SER A 129 0.01 10.40 8.85
N ILE A 130 0.51 9.50 9.70
CA ILE A 130 0.05 8.10 9.79
C ILE A 130 -1.45 8.02 10.11
N ASP A 131 -1.97 8.92 10.95
CA ASP A 131 -3.40 8.93 11.35
C ASP A 131 -4.34 9.19 10.15
N SER A 132 -3.83 9.86 9.10
CA SER A 132 -4.60 10.12 7.88
C SER A 132 -4.82 8.85 7.01
N PHE A 133 -4.20 7.70 7.32
CA PHE A 133 -4.59 6.41 6.75
C PHE A 133 -5.93 5.90 7.30
N VAL A 134 -6.26 6.27 8.55
CA VAL A 134 -7.46 5.82 9.28
C VAL A 134 -8.69 6.63 8.87
N HIS A 135 -8.47 7.90 8.52
CA HIS A 135 -9.50 8.84 8.10
C HIS A 135 -9.27 9.24 6.65
N GLN A 136 -9.67 8.43 5.67
CA GLN A 136 -9.83 8.94 4.30
C GLN A 136 -11.23 9.57 4.19
N PRO A 137 -11.38 10.91 4.15
CA PRO A 137 -12.68 11.52 4.01
C PRO A 137 -13.03 11.48 2.52
N SER A 138 -14.05 10.69 2.17
CA SER A 138 -14.54 10.52 0.80
C SER A 138 -15.12 11.79 0.16
N ASN A 139 -15.16 12.93 0.85
CA ASN A 139 -15.97 14.10 0.48
C ASN A 139 -15.18 15.41 0.27
N ILE A 140 -13.86 15.37 0.09
CA ILE A 140 -13.04 16.61 0.03
C ILE A 140 -13.13 17.34 -1.32
N LEU A 141 -13.36 16.61 -2.42
CA LEU A 141 -13.49 17.22 -3.75
C LEU A 141 -14.59 18.30 -3.77
N HIS A 142 -15.66 18.11 -2.99
CA HIS A 142 -16.76 19.05 -2.88
C HIS A 142 -16.40 20.34 -2.13
N HIS A 143 -15.44 20.29 -1.20
CA HIS A 143 -14.95 21.45 -0.44
C HIS A 143 -13.90 22.27 -1.20
N ILE A 144 -13.04 21.62 -2.00
CA ILE A 144 -12.03 22.30 -2.83
C ILE A 144 -12.70 23.03 -4.01
N ILE A 145 -13.67 22.39 -4.66
CA ILE A 145 -14.42 23.02 -5.77
C ILE A 145 -15.23 24.23 -5.28
N THR A 146 -15.75 24.22 -4.05
CA THR A 146 -16.50 25.35 -3.49
C THR A 146 -15.60 26.51 -3.04
N SER A 147 -14.35 26.26 -2.66
CA SER A 147 -13.38 27.29 -2.29
C SER A 147 -12.71 27.96 -3.50
N ILE A 148 -12.57 27.26 -4.63
CA ILE A 148 -12.13 27.86 -5.91
C ILE A 148 -13.17 28.85 -6.50
N GLY A 149 -14.44 28.76 -6.06
CA GLY A 149 -15.50 29.69 -6.45
C GLY A 149 -15.34 31.12 -5.91
N THR A 150 -14.43 31.35 -4.95
CA THR A 150 -14.11 32.71 -4.48
C THR A 150 -12.92 33.26 -5.24
N LYS A 151 -13.13 34.40 -5.92
CA LYS A 151 -12.23 35.06 -6.87
C LYS A 151 -10.72 34.92 -6.55
N PRO A 152 -9.87 34.67 -7.57
CA PRO A 152 -8.43 34.61 -7.39
C PRO A 152 -7.90 35.93 -6.82
N GLN A 153 -7.17 35.86 -5.69
CA GLN A 153 -6.40 37.00 -5.21
C GLN A 153 -5.28 37.31 -6.21
N SER A 154 -5.11 38.60 -6.50
CA SER A 154 -4.49 39.13 -7.71
C SER A 154 -2.96 38.97 -7.86
N ASN A 155 -2.28 38.20 -7.01
CA ASN A 155 -0.81 38.20 -6.96
C ASN A 155 -0.13 36.82 -7.12
N PHE A 156 -0.87 35.72 -7.23
CA PHE A 156 -0.28 34.41 -7.51
C PHE A 156 -0.38 34.08 -9.00
N THR A 157 0.74 33.64 -9.59
CA THR A 157 0.72 33.11 -10.96
C THR A 157 -0.16 31.85 -10.98
N ILE A 158 -0.74 31.54 -12.13
CA ILE A 158 -1.63 30.38 -12.29
C ILE A 158 -0.96 29.08 -11.80
N PHE A 159 0.36 28.95 -11.97
CA PHE A 159 1.15 27.78 -11.56
C PHE A 159 1.24 27.60 -10.05
N GLU A 160 1.52 28.66 -9.28
CA GLU A 160 1.54 28.60 -7.81
C GLU A 160 0.18 28.17 -7.25
N ASN A 161 -0.91 28.72 -7.80
CA ASN A 161 -2.26 28.32 -7.40
C ASN A 161 -2.53 26.82 -7.69
N PHE A 162 -2.04 26.28 -8.80
CA PHE A 162 -2.18 24.84 -9.08
C PHE A 162 -1.38 23.98 -8.11
N TYR A 163 -0.19 24.44 -7.73
CA TYR A 163 0.67 23.74 -6.81
C TYR A 163 0.06 23.66 -5.41
N ASP A 164 -0.40 24.79 -4.91
CA ASP A 164 -1.11 24.89 -3.63
C ASP A 164 -2.38 24.03 -3.64
N ILE A 165 -3.14 23.99 -4.75
CA ILE A 165 -4.32 23.12 -4.88
C ILE A 165 -3.92 21.64 -4.80
N LEU A 166 -2.85 21.24 -5.48
CA LEU A 166 -2.36 19.85 -5.46
C LEU A 166 -1.88 19.45 -4.07
N GLN A 167 -1.11 20.31 -3.40
CA GLN A 167 -0.66 20.11 -2.03
C GLN A 167 -1.85 20.00 -1.08
N ASN A 168 -2.77 20.96 -1.11
CA ASN A 168 -3.96 20.96 -0.25
C ASN A 168 -4.86 19.74 -0.49
N TYR A 169 -5.04 19.31 -1.75
CA TYR A 169 -5.80 18.11 -2.08
C TYR A 169 -5.17 16.84 -1.49
N TRP A 170 -3.83 16.74 -1.52
CA TRP A 170 -3.14 15.51 -1.17
C TRP A 170 -2.75 15.42 0.31
N ILE A 171 -2.22 16.50 0.86
CA ILE A 171 -1.68 16.58 2.22
C ILE A 171 -2.84 16.70 3.23
N GLN A 172 -3.97 17.31 2.85
CA GLN A 172 -5.10 17.58 3.76
C GLN A 172 -4.70 18.36 5.03
N ALA A 173 -3.51 18.95 5.03
CA ALA A 173 -2.94 19.82 6.04
C ALA A 173 -2.05 20.84 5.34
N SER A 174 -2.04 22.08 5.83
CA SER A 174 -1.17 23.14 5.36
C SER A 174 0.24 22.92 5.93
N ASN A 175 1.05 22.07 5.30
CA ASN A 175 2.45 21.96 5.68
C ASN A 175 3.26 23.01 4.91
N ASP A 176 3.44 24.17 5.54
CA ASP A 176 4.51 25.13 5.23
C ASP A 176 5.90 24.57 5.63
N SER A 177 5.96 23.41 6.29
CA SER A 177 7.21 22.73 6.62
C SER A 177 7.65 21.88 5.41
N GLY A 178 8.86 22.11 4.90
CA GLY A 178 9.48 21.31 3.84
C GLY A 178 9.81 19.87 4.27
N GLU A 179 8.82 19.17 4.79
CA GLU A 179 8.87 17.84 5.37
C GLU A 179 8.12 16.87 4.45
N ILE A 180 8.69 15.68 4.25
CA ILE A 180 7.97 14.65 3.52
C ILE A 180 7.04 13.89 4.45
N MET A 181 5.79 13.78 4.01
CA MET A 181 4.79 12.99 4.71
C MET A 181 5.15 11.51 4.63
N PHE A 182 5.29 10.87 5.78
CA PHE A 182 5.52 9.44 5.86
C PHE A 182 4.47 8.63 5.08
N LYS A 183 3.21 9.06 5.14
CA LYS A 183 2.09 8.46 4.40
C LYS A 183 2.35 8.34 2.90
N SER A 184 2.85 9.42 2.29
CA SER A 184 3.10 9.48 0.85
C SER A 184 4.26 8.57 0.46
N VAL A 185 5.30 8.50 1.29
CA VAL A 185 6.43 7.57 1.08
C VAL A 185 5.96 6.13 1.20
N PHE A 186 5.22 5.78 2.25
CA PHE A 186 4.67 4.43 2.38
C PHE A 186 3.80 4.04 1.18
N GLN A 187 2.97 4.99 0.69
CA GLN A 187 2.17 4.79 -0.50
C GLN A 187 3.02 4.56 -1.76
N ALA A 188 4.13 5.29 -1.92
CA ALA A 188 5.10 5.11 -3.02
C ALA A 188 5.69 3.69 -3.04
N PHE A 189 5.91 3.07 -1.89
CA PHE A 189 6.41 1.68 -1.78
C PHE A 189 5.33 0.59 -1.97
N THR A 190 4.07 0.96 -2.13
CA THR A 190 2.95 0.00 -2.10
C THR A 190 2.35 -0.20 -3.48
N ARG A 191 2.45 -1.42 -4.01
CA ARG A 191 1.92 -1.76 -5.34
C ARG A 191 0.43 -2.08 -5.29
N ILE A 192 -0.33 -1.80 -6.35
CA ILE A 192 -1.74 -2.20 -6.44
C ILE A 192 -1.96 -3.70 -6.21
N SER A 193 -1.03 -4.55 -6.67
CA SER A 193 -1.11 -6.00 -6.50
C SER A 193 -0.89 -6.47 -5.06
N SER A 194 -0.43 -5.62 -4.13
CA SER A 194 -0.38 -5.96 -2.71
C SER A 194 -1.78 -6.04 -2.06
N ASN A 195 -2.79 -5.48 -2.73
CA ASN A 195 -4.16 -5.36 -2.25
C ASN A 195 -4.27 -4.60 -0.92
N GLU A 196 -3.36 -3.67 -0.64
CA GLU A 196 -3.39 -2.84 0.57
C GLU A 196 -4.32 -1.62 0.46
N CYS A 197 -4.43 -0.86 1.55
CA CYS A 197 -5.26 0.34 1.66
C CYS A 197 -4.85 1.48 0.70
N CYS A 198 -3.63 1.50 0.17
CA CYS A 198 -3.12 2.53 -0.75
C CYS A 198 -2.27 1.89 -1.87
N ASN A 199 -1.97 2.67 -2.92
CA ASN A 199 -1.06 2.24 -3.99
C ASN A 199 -0.31 3.45 -4.60
N TYR A 200 0.81 3.18 -5.28
CA TYR A 200 1.66 4.22 -5.87
C TYR A 200 1.16 4.80 -7.21
N GLU A 201 0.14 4.23 -7.87
CA GLU A 201 -0.21 4.54 -9.27
C GLU A 201 -0.42 6.04 -9.54
N ARG A 202 -1.07 6.74 -8.61
CA ARG A 202 -1.27 8.20 -8.74
C ARG A 202 0.01 9.01 -8.59
N LEU A 203 0.92 8.55 -7.72
CA LEU A 203 2.22 9.18 -7.51
C LEU A 203 3.16 8.89 -8.70
N GLU A 204 3.13 7.67 -9.23
CA GLU A 204 3.84 7.26 -10.45
C GLU A 204 3.45 8.16 -11.62
N ILE A 205 2.15 8.33 -11.89
CA ILE A 205 1.66 9.19 -12.97
C ILE A 205 2.18 10.63 -12.80
N LEU A 206 2.13 11.18 -11.59
CA LEU A 206 2.61 12.54 -11.34
C LEU A 206 4.13 12.64 -11.54
N GLY A 207 4.88 11.69 -10.99
CA GLY A 207 6.33 11.62 -11.06
C GLY A 207 6.85 11.46 -12.48
N ASP A 208 6.30 10.55 -13.28
CA ASP A 208 6.63 10.33 -14.70
C ASP A 208 6.54 11.64 -15.49
N ARG A 209 5.43 12.38 -15.32
CA ARG A 209 5.20 13.63 -16.06
C ARG A 209 6.18 14.74 -15.66
N VAL A 210 6.42 14.88 -14.36
CA VAL A 210 7.32 15.92 -13.82
C VAL A 210 8.77 15.63 -14.21
N LEU A 211 9.17 14.36 -14.10
CA LEU A 211 10.49 13.91 -14.52
C LEU A 211 10.71 14.13 -16.01
N SER A 212 9.73 13.75 -16.84
CA SER A 212 9.75 14.00 -18.27
C SER A 212 9.88 15.50 -18.60
N LEU A 213 9.17 16.37 -17.88
CA LEU A 213 9.25 17.82 -18.06
C LEU A 213 10.64 18.36 -17.71
N ILE A 214 11.14 18.06 -16.51
CA ILE A 214 12.44 18.56 -16.04
C ILE A 214 13.56 18.10 -16.98
N ILE A 215 13.61 16.82 -17.33
CA ILE A 215 14.64 16.29 -18.23
C ILE A 215 14.52 16.92 -19.63
N THR A 216 13.31 17.12 -20.15
CA THR A 216 13.12 17.77 -21.45
C THR A 216 13.61 19.22 -21.43
N MET A 217 13.31 19.99 -20.37
CA MET A 217 13.78 21.36 -20.22
C MET A 217 15.31 21.44 -20.15
N ILE A 218 15.93 20.53 -19.40
CA ILE A 218 17.40 20.44 -19.32
C ILE A 218 17.99 20.11 -20.69
N LEU A 219 17.50 19.09 -21.38
CA LEU A 219 18.02 18.70 -22.69
C LEU A 219 17.85 19.81 -23.73
N PHE A 220 16.71 20.51 -23.72
CA PHE A 220 16.45 21.65 -24.60
C PHE A 220 17.46 22.78 -24.38
N ALA A 221 17.77 23.11 -23.12
CA ALA A 221 18.73 24.16 -22.78
C ALA A 221 20.19 23.78 -23.06
N TYR A 222 20.56 22.52 -22.83
CA TYR A 222 21.94 22.05 -22.96
C TYR A 222 22.35 21.65 -24.39
N TYR A 223 21.39 21.30 -25.24
CA TYR A 223 21.66 20.85 -26.61
C TYR A 223 20.85 21.63 -27.66
N PRO A 224 21.09 22.95 -27.81
CA PRO A 224 20.31 23.80 -28.72
C PRO A 224 20.41 23.40 -30.20
N ASP A 225 21.53 22.78 -30.59
CA ASP A 225 21.79 22.36 -31.98
C ASP A 225 21.24 20.96 -32.29
N ASN A 226 20.72 20.23 -31.31
CA ASN A 226 20.16 18.90 -31.53
C ASN A 226 18.79 18.98 -32.19
N THR A 227 18.53 18.04 -33.10
CA THR A 227 17.20 17.84 -33.67
C THR A 227 16.21 17.31 -32.63
N GLU A 228 14.91 17.47 -32.89
CA GLU A 228 13.83 16.90 -32.07
C GLU A 228 14.05 15.41 -31.79
N GLY A 229 14.39 14.62 -32.82
CA GLY A 229 14.66 13.18 -32.66
C GLY A 229 15.89 12.88 -31.80
N GLY A 230 16.93 13.72 -31.88
CA GLY A 230 18.12 13.60 -31.03
C GLY A 230 17.84 13.89 -29.56
N LEU A 231 17.02 14.92 -29.28
CA LEU A 231 16.57 15.25 -27.93
C LEU A 231 15.66 14.16 -27.37
N ALA A 232 14.70 13.66 -28.16
CA ALA A 232 13.81 12.57 -27.75
C ALA A 232 14.60 11.29 -27.40
N HIS A 233 15.57 10.90 -28.24
CA HIS A 233 16.42 9.74 -27.97
C HIS A 233 17.23 9.89 -26.68
N LYS A 234 17.84 11.07 -26.45
CA LYS A 234 18.57 11.35 -25.20
C LYS A 234 17.66 11.31 -23.98
N ARG A 235 16.46 11.88 -24.09
CA ARG A 235 15.45 11.83 -23.02
C ARG A 235 15.14 10.38 -22.69
N ASP A 236 14.75 9.58 -23.67
CA ASP A 236 14.34 8.19 -23.47
C ASP A 236 15.46 7.32 -22.90
N GLN A 237 16.74 7.64 -23.15
CA GLN A 237 17.88 6.99 -22.50
C GLN A 237 17.93 7.29 -21.00
N LEU A 238 17.77 8.56 -20.61
CA LEU A 238 17.83 9.01 -19.22
C LEU A 238 16.64 8.51 -18.39
N ILE A 239 15.43 8.59 -18.95
CA ILE A 239 14.18 8.16 -18.30
C ILE A 239 13.78 6.71 -18.63
N SER A 240 14.75 5.87 -19.00
CA SER A 240 14.44 4.47 -19.31
C SER A 240 14.12 3.66 -18.05
N ASN A 241 13.11 2.79 -18.13
CA ASN A 241 12.77 1.85 -17.05
C ASN A 241 13.98 1.02 -16.59
N LYS A 242 14.92 0.71 -17.49
CA LYS A 242 16.15 0.00 -17.16
C LYS A 242 17.07 0.82 -16.26
N ASN A 243 17.18 2.13 -16.50
CA ASN A 243 17.95 3.03 -15.66
C ASN A 243 17.32 3.14 -14.27
N PHE A 244 16.00 3.36 -14.20
CA PHE A 244 15.27 3.43 -12.92
C PHE A 244 15.26 2.11 -12.15
N TYR A 245 15.20 0.97 -12.84
CA TYR A 245 15.37 -0.33 -12.19
C TYR A 245 16.76 -0.43 -11.53
N ASN A 246 17.83 -0.14 -12.28
CA ASN A 246 19.20 -0.19 -11.75
C ASN A 246 19.39 0.78 -10.56
N LEU A 247 18.79 1.97 -10.65
CA LEU A 247 18.78 2.94 -9.57
C LEU A 247 18.03 2.40 -8.35
N GLY A 248 16.84 1.83 -8.54
CA GLY A 248 16.05 1.25 -7.46
C GLY A 248 16.76 0.12 -6.72
N ILE A 249 17.49 -0.74 -7.45
CA ILE A 249 18.35 -1.77 -6.83
C ILE A 249 19.48 -1.14 -6.01
N LYS A 250 20.13 -0.07 -6.50
CA LYS A 250 21.17 0.64 -5.74
C LYS A 250 20.61 1.28 -4.46
N LEU A 251 19.36 1.72 -4.49
CA LEU A 251 18.64 2.28 -3.35
C LEU A 251 18.06 1.22 -2.40
N GLY A 252 18.06 -0.06 -2.80
CA GLY A 252 17.49 -1.16 -2.03
C GLY A 252 15.96 -1.11 -1.94
N LEU A 253 15.27 -0.54 -2.93
CA LEU A 253 13.81 -0.37 -2.91
C LEU A 253 13.09 -1.73 -2.81
N GLU A 254 13.66 -2.78 -3.43
CA GLU A 254 13.11 -4.13 -3.44
C GLU A 254 12.97 -4.75 -2.04
N LYS A 255 13.72 -4.23 -1.05
CA LYS A 255 13.70 -4.69 0.35
C LYS A 255 12.55 -4.08 1.15
N VAL A 256 12.03 -2.94 0.71
CA VAL A 256 11.03 -2.14 1.43
C VAL A 256 9.64 -2.28 0.80
N MET A 257 9.58 -2.50 -0.51
CA MET A 257 8.33 -2.55 -1.27
C MET A 257 7.34 -3.59 -0.74
N ASN A 258 6.04 -3.27 -0.83
CA ASN A 258 4.95 -4.21 -0.69
C ASN A 258 4.38 -4.53 -2.07
N SER A 259 4.76 -5.68 -2.66
CA SER A 259 4.36 -6.02 -4.04
C SER A 259 3.24 -7.06 -4.15
N LYS A 260 3.05 -7.94 -3.16
CA LYS A 260 2.08 -9.04 -3.22
C LYS A 260 1.19 -9.08 -1.97
N PRO A 261 0.00 -9.68 -2.05
CA PRO A 261 -0.85 -9.81 -0.88
C PRO A 261 -0.14 -10.62 0.20
N THR A 262 -0.22 -10.13 1.43
CA THR A 262 0.34 -10.85 2.58
C THR A 262 -0.60 -11.99 2.98
N TYR A 263 -0.05 -13.20 3.06
CA TYR A 263 -0.68 -14.40 3.55
C TYR A 263 0.13 -14.90 4.75
N PHE A 264 -0.39 -14.63 5.96
CA PHE A 264 0.26 -15.02 7.21
C PHE A 264 0.49 -16.54 7.25
N GLY A 265 1.74 -16.93 7.51
CA GLY A 265 2.15 -18.34 7.54
C GLY A 265 2.38 -18.97 6.16
N LYS A 266 2.25 -18.21 5.05
CA LYS A 266 2.53 -18.68 3.68
C LYS A 266 3.59 -17.86 2.92
N ASN A 267 3.60 -16.55 3.05
CA ASN A 267 4.65 -15.71 2.44
C ASN A 267 5.18 -14.64 3.37
N TRP A 268 4.66 -14.58 4.60
CA TRP A 268 5.18 -13.73 5.67
C TRP A 268 5.20 -14.48 7.00
N CYS A 269 6.26 -14.23 7.77
CA CYS A 269 6.36 -14.63 9.17
C CYS A 269 6.84 -13.44 10.01
N PRO A 270 6.42 -13.33 11.29
CA PRO A 270 6.94 -12.31 12.16
C PRO A 270 8.44 -12.52 12.43
N PRO A 271 9.18 -11.45 12.79
CA PRO A 271 10.56 -11.56 13.24
C PRO A 271 10.71 -12.61 14.36
N CYS A 272 11.88 -13.24 14.42
CA CYS A 272 12.19 -14.32 15.36
C CYS A 272 11.34 -15.61 15.22
N CYS A 273 10.48 -15.71 14.20
CA CYS A 273 9.74 -16.92 13.91
C CYS A 273 10.32 -17.62 12.67
N LYS A 274 10.45 -18.96 12.74
CA LYS A 274 10.90 -19.76 11.60
C LYS A 274 9.71 -20.30 10.84
N VAL A 275 9.77 -20.16 9.53
CA VAL A 275 8.85 -20.78 8.60
C VAL A 275 9.19 -22.26 8.44
N ASN A 276 8.19 -23.14 8.42
CA ASN A 276 8.41 -24.55 8.06
C ASN A 276 8.79 -24.65 6.58
N LYS A 277 10.06 -25.00 6.31
CA LYS A 277 10.65 -25.10 4.97
C LYS A 277 9.86 -26.06 4.04
N GLU A 278 9.17 -27.05 4.58
CA GLU A 278 8.37 -28.02 3.78
C GLU A 278 7.12 -27.41 3.14
N LEU A 279 6.60 -26.31 3.68
CA LEU A 279 5.44 -25.61 3.14
C LEU A 279 5.82 -24.50 2.14
N PHE A 280 7.12 -24.30 1.90
CA PHE A 280 7.67 -23.15 1.20
C PHE A 280 8.64 -23.58 0.10
N GLU A 281 8.27 -23.31 -1.15
CA GLU A 281 9.15 -23.47 -2.32
C GLU A 281 10.21 -22.34 -2.32
N GLY A 282 11.21 -22.40 -1.45
CA GLY A 282 12.24 -21.36 -1.39
C GLY A 282 13.40 -21.68 -0.46
N ARG A 283 14.63 -21.70 -1.01
CA ARG A 283 15.89 -21.88 -0.27
C ARG A 283 16.38 -20.54 0.30
N CYS A 284 15.92 -20.13 1.48
CA CYS A 284 16.56 -19.07 2.27
C CYS A 284 16.16 -19.19 3.74
N GLU A 285 17.11 -18.94 4.66
CA GLU A 285 16.96 -19.26 6.10
C GLU A 285 16.35 -18.12 6.93
N GLU A 286 16.26 -16.90 6.36
CA GLU A 286 15.92 -15.66 7.08
C GLU A 286 14.86 -14.78 6.39
N ILE A 287 13.91 -15.37 5.65
CA ILE A 287 12.91 -14.54 4.94
C ILE A 287 11.71 -14.22 5.84
N ILE A 288 11.63 -12.94 6.25
CA ILE A 288 10.45 -12.34 6.91
C ILE A 288 9.29 -12.16 5.92
N LEU A 289 9.58 -11.79 4.66
CA LEU A 289 8.61 -11.61 3.57
C LEU A 289 9.18 -12.12 2.24
N TYR A 290 8.53 -13.10 1.59
CA TYR A 290 8.93 -13.59 0.27
C TYR A 290 8.02 -13.05 -0.83
N GLN A 291 8.61 -12.33 -1.78
CA GLN A 291 7.92 -11.80 -2.95
C GLN A 291 8.85 -11.75 -4.16
N ASN A 292 8.27 -11.98 -5.34
CA ASN A 292 8.94 -11.72 -6.61
C ASN A 292 8.45 -10.36 -7.12
N ILE A 293 9.37 -9.41 -7.27
CA ILE A 293 9.08 -8.03 -7.66
C ILE A 293 9.53 -7.86 -9.12
N PRO A 294 8.61 -7.49 -10.03
CA PRO A 294 8.99 -7.20 -11.42
C PRO A 294 9.93 -6.00 -11.52
N GLU A 295 10.87 -6.02 -12.48
CA GLU A 295 11.80 -4.90 -12.72
C GLU A 295 11.05 -3.58 -12.93
N LYS A 296 9.97 -3.62 -13.72
CA LYS A 296 9.10 -2.47 -13.95
C LYS A 296 8.57 -1.90 -12.64
N ALA A 297 8.14 -2.74 -11.70
CA ALA A 297 7.57 -2.23 -10.44
C ALA A 297 8.61 -1.46 -9.61
N ILE A 298 9.89 -1.83 -9.68
CA ILE A 298 10.96 -1.08 -9.00
C ILE A 298 11.19 0.27 -9.69
N ALA A 299 11.13 0.31 -11.03
CA ALA A 299 11.19 1.56 -11.78
C ALA A 299 10.00 2.49 -11.45
N ASP A 300 8.78 1.96 -11.44
CA ASP A 300 7.57 2.72 -11.08
C ASP A 300 7.69 3.34 -9.67
N VAL A 301 8.37 2.65 -8.72
CA VAL A 301 8.60 3.21 -7.37
C VAL A 301 9.52 4.43 -7.41
N VAL A 302 10.58 4.42 -8.23
CA VAL A 302 11.45 5.60 -8.40
C VAL A 302 10.63 6.81 -8.86
N GLU A 303 9.76 6.62 -9.85
CA GLU A 303 8.87 7.68 -10.34
C GLU A 303 7.89 8.13 -9.26
N SER A 304 7.31 7.19 -8.52
CA SER A 304 6.40 7.51 -7.43
C SER A 304 7.07 8.29 -6.29
N LEU A 305 8.36 8.08 -6.03
CA LEU A 305 9.15 8.85 -5.08
C LEU A 305 9.40 10.28 -5.58
N VAL A 306 9.61 10.47 -6.89
CA VAL A 306 9.66 11.81 -7.50
C VAL A 306 8.32 12.53 -7.31
N GLY A 307 7.20 11.84 -7.56
CA GLY A 307 5.86 12.38 -7.31
C GLY A 307 5.62 12.72 -5.83
N CYS A 308 6.11 11.89 -4.91
CA CYS A 308 6.07 12.14 -3.47
C CYS A 308 6.88 13.39 -3.09
N CYS A 309 8.10 13.52 -3.62
CA CYS A 309 8.95 14.69 -3.38
C CYS A 309 8.25 15.96 -3.84
N LEU A 310 7.66 15.95 -5.03
CA LEU A 310 6.92 17.12 -5.51
C LEU A 310 5.80 17.48 -4.54
N ILE A 311 4.87 16.57 -4.25
CA ILE A 311 3.72 16.89 -3.39
C ILE A 311 4.15 17.45 -2.04
N SER A 312 5.20 16.89 -1.45
CA SER A 312 5.66 17.32 -0.13
C SER A 312 6.59 18.55 -0.14
N SER A 313 7.05 19.01 -1.30
CA SER A 313 8.03 20.09 -1.37
C SER A 313 7.81 21.02 -2.57
N ASN A 314 8.85 21.34 -3.36
CA ASN A 314 8.82 22.18 -4.55
C ASN A 314 9.67 21.58 -5.68
N ILE A 315 9.55 22.15 -6.89
CA ILE A 315 10.27 21.66 -8.07
C ILE A 315 11.80 21.73 -7.90
N LYS A 316 12.30 22.70 -7.13
CA LYS A 316 13.72 22.86 -6.81
C LYS A 316 14.25 21.68 -6.00
N GLN A 317 13.52 21.25 -4.97
CA GLN A 317 13.88 20.07 -4.19
C GLN A 317 13.79 18.78 -5.01
N VAL A 318 12.82 18.69 -5.92
CA VAL A 318 12.77 17.58 -6.89
C VAL A 318 14.02 17.56 -7.76
N TYR A 319 14.49 18.70 -8.26
CA TYR A 319 15.72 18.77 -9.05
C TYR A 319 16.95 18.35 -8.25
N GLU A 320 17.09 18.80 -7.00
CA GLU A 320 18.17 18.35 -6.11
C GLU A 320 18.09 16.85 -5.83
N PHE A 321 16.89 16.30 -5.62
CA PHE A 321 16.67 14.85 -5.51
C PHE A 321 17.11 14.11 -6.78
N LEU A 322 16.83 14.63 -7.97
CA LEU A 322 17.29 14.02 -9.22
C LEU A 322 18.81 14.08 -9.39
N LYS A 323 19.48 15.13 -8.88
CA LYS A 323 20.94 15.24 -8.87
C LYS A 323 21.55 14.19 -7.96
N THR A 324 21.05 14.06 -6.73
CA THR A 324 21.58 13.13 -5.74
C THR A 324 21.32 11.67 -6.13
N LEU A 325 20.23 11.39 -6.83
CA LEU A 325 19.95 10.11 -7.48
C LEU A 325 20.86 9.81 -8.68
N ASN A 326 21.73 10.75 -9.05
CA ASN A 326 22.74 10.55 -10.09
C ASN A 326 22.13 10.28 -11.48
N ILE A 327 20.85 10.67 -11.68
CA ILE A 327 20.11 10.47 -12.94
C ILE A 327 20.67 11.39 -14.04
N MET A 328 21.23 12.54 -13.65
CA MET A 328 21.68 13.60 -14.56
C MET A 328 23.20 13.61 -14.81
N ASN A 329 23.92 12.56 -14.40
CA ASN A 329 25.40 12.55 -14.42
C ASN A 329 26.05 12.68 -15.80
N ASP A 330 25.36 12.29 -16.86
CA ASP A 330 25.89 12.45 -18.22
C ASP A 330 25.71 13.88 -18.75
N ILE A 331 24.87 14.70 -18.10
CA ILE A 331 24.58 16.09 -18.48
C ILE A 331 25.46 17.08 -17.70
N THR A 332 25.92 16.70 -16.50
CA THR A 332 26.67 17.55 -15.56
C THR A 332 28.12 17.85 -15.97
N MET A 333 28.60 17.34 -17.11
CA MET A 333 29.98 17.52 -17.59
C MET A 333 30.23 18.82 -18.39
N SER A 334 29.26 19.73 -18.52
CA SER A 334 29.45 21.03 -19.19
C SER A 334 29.17 22.23 -18.27
N ASN A 335 30.05 23.25 -18.35
CA ASN A 335 30.14 24.47 -17.51
C ASN A 335 28.93 25.45 -17.55
N THR A 336 27.70 24.97 -17.69
CA THR A 336 26.47 25.78 -17.77
C THR A 336 25.56 25.60 -16.54
N TYR A 337 26.16 25.37 -15.37
CA TYR A 337 25.47 25.28 -14.08
C TYR A 337 24.66 26.53 -13.74
N HIS A 338 25.14 27.71 -14.15
CA HIS A 338 24.58 28.98 -13.68
C HIS A 338 23.21 29.31 -14.27
N SER A 339 22.92 28.90 -15.52
CA SER A 339 21.72 29.36 -16.23
C SER A 339 20.45 28.59 -15.86
N PHE A 340 20.57 27.31 -15.50
CA PHE A 340 19.42 26.48 -15.12
C PHE A 340 19.05 26.67 -13.64
N ASP A 341 20.04 26.87 -12.77
CA ASP A 341 19.79 27.24 -11.37
C ASP A 341 19.07 28.60 -11.29
N ILE A 342 19.40 29.58 -12.15
CA ILE A 342 18.65 30.86 -12.26
C ILE A 342 17.21 30.64 -12.74
N LEU A 343 16.98 29.68 -13.65
CA LEU A 343 15.66 29.38 -14.18
C LEU A 343 14.78 28.68 -13.13
N LEU A 344 15.37 27.81 -12.31
CA LEU A 344 14.73 27.18 -11.15
C LEU A 344 14.60 28.10 -9.93
N GLU A 345 15.33 29.22 -9.86
CA GLU A 345 15.09 30.29 -8.88
C GLU A 345 13.94 31.22 -9.29
N SER A 346 13.49 31.14 -10.55
CA SER A 346 12.35 31.92 -11.07
C SER A 346 11.01 31.17 -11.04
N PHE A 347 11.05 29.87 -10.78
CA PHE A 347 9.94 29.01 -10.35
C PHE A 347 10.04 28.82 -8.84
#